data_AF-A0A966JU13-F1
#
_entry.id   AF-A0A966JU13-F1
#
_cell.length_a   1.000
_cell.length_b   1.000
_cell.length_c   1.000
_cell.angle_alpha   90.00
_cell.angle_beta   90.00
_cell.angle_gamma   90.00
#
_symmetry.space_group_name_H-M   'P 1'
#
loop_
_entity.id
_entity.type
_entity.pdbx_description
1 polymer ?
#
loop_
_entity_poly.entity_id
_entity_poly.type
_entity_poly.pdbx_seq_one_letter_code
_entity_poly.pdbx_strand_id
1 'polypeptide(L)'
;MPFKLIFIMLNLFSILAVAEETNLFQANYLTQSNSNLHSLQKKPDTKIYAGMNKEKDNIRMLEDGYDLMGASSFQGPFVEPNQALKHAQSIEADVVLVYDRKINEMTRSARLRQIHDEMKKEHKSEKNAVIEVSESDLKDKNSKFEFYATYWAKLP
;
A
#
# COMPACT_ATOMS: atom_id res chain seq x y z
N MET A 1 -40.71 44.47 -25.87
CA MET A 1 -39.24 44.43 -25.73
C MET A 1 -38.89 43.68 -24.46
N PRO A 2 -38.34 42.48 -24.56
CA PRO A 2 -37.96 41.64 -23.42
C PRO A 2 -36.56 42.02 -22.95
N PHE A 3 -36.22 41.65 -21.72
CA PHE A 3 -34.88 41.46 -21.13
C PHE A 3 -34.82 42.08 -19.74
N LYS A 4 -35.14 41.24 -18.75
CA LYS A 4 -34.39 41.13 -17.48
C LYS A 4 -34.93 39.92 -16.71
N LEU A 5 -34.91 38.77 -17.38
CA LEU A 5 -34.70 37.49 -16.71
C LEU A 5 -33.19 37.24 -16.78
N ILE A 6 -32.66 36.50 -15.81
CA ILE A 6 -31.27 36.00 -15.71
C ILE A 6 -30.35 36.91 -14.88
N PHE A 7 -30.33 36.66 -13.56
CA PHE A 7 -29.06 36.61 -12.81
C PHE A 7 -29.20 35.68 -11.59
N ILE A 8 -29.54 34.41 -11.86
CA ILE A 8 -29.22 33.31 -10.94
C ILE A 8 -28.23 32.42 -11.70
N MET A 9 -26.97 32.84 -11.74
CA MET A 9 -25.86 31.98 -12.15
C MET A 9 -25.18 31.44 -10.89
N LEU A 10 -25.75 30.33 -10.43
CA LEU A 10 -25.03 29.10 -10.14
C LEU A 10 -23.55 29.26 -9.74
N ASN A 11 -23.29 29.48 -8.45
CA ASN A 11 -22.02 29.12 -7.83
C ASN A 11 -22.20 27.81 -7.07
N LEU A 12 -22.34 26.71 -7.81
CA LEU A 12 -22.03 25.37 -7.31
C LEU A 12 -20.63 25.01 -7.81
N PHE A 13 -19.62 25.59 -7.18
CA PHE A 13 -18.28 25.02 -7.24
C PHE A 13 -18.28 23.86 -6.25
N SER A 14 -18.78 22.71 -6.70
CA SER A 14 -18.64 21.46 -5.97
C SER A 14 -17.16 21.14 -5.88
N ILE A 15 -16.55 21.41 -4.72
CA ILE A 15 -15.23 20.91 -4.38
C ILE A 15 -15.39 19.39 -4.31
N LEU A 16 -14.94 18.68 -5.34
CA LEU A 16 -14.67 17.25 -5.23
C LEU A 16 -13.50 17.12 -4.25
N ALA A 17 -13.81 16.96 -2.98
CA ALA A 17 -12.86 16.43 -2.03
C ALA A 17 -12.59 14.98 -2.46
N VAL A 18 -11.50 14.79 -3.21
CA VAL A 18 -10.93 13.46 -3.38
C VAL A 18 -10.49 13.06 -1.98
N ALA A 19 -11.18 12.11 -1.36
CA ALA A 19 -10.69 11.48 -0.16
C ALA A 19 -9.37 10.80 -0.57
N GLU A 20 -8.24 11.41 -0.19
CA GLU A 20 -6.94 10.79 -0.37
C GLU A 20 -6.95 9.52 0.47
N GLU A 21 -6.85 8.36 -0.19
CA GLU A 21 -6.73 7.09 0.52
C GLU A 21 -5.57 7.20 1.52
N THR A 22 -5.85 6.86 2.78
CA THR A 22 -4.85 6.92 3.84
C THR A 22 -3.61 6.12 3.44
N ASN A 23 -2.48 6.82 3.27
CA ASN A 23 -1.21 6.17 2.96
C ASN A 23 -0.72 5.37 4.18
N LEU A 24 -0.81 4.05 4.10
CA LEU A 24 -0.49 3.17 5.23
C LEU A 24 1.00 3.16 5.56
N PHE A 25 1.87 3.42 4.58
CA PHE A 25 3.30 3.57 4.82
C PHE A 25 3.60 4.80 5.66
N GLN A 26 2.95 5.93 5.34
CA GLN A 26 3.06 7.16 6.13
C GLN A 26 2.49 6.99 7.53
N ALA A 27 1.30 6.39 7.66
CA ALA A 27 0.63 6.22 8.95
C ALA A 27 1.40 5.33 9.93
N ASN A 28 2.25 4.43 9.42
CA ASN A 28 3.04 3.49 10.21
C ASN A 28 4.55 3.79 10.17
N TYR A 29 4.93 5.01 9.77
CA TYR A 29 6.33 5.42 9.70
C TYR A 29 6.89 5.77 11.08
N LEU A 30 8.09 5.25 11.37
CA LEU A 30 8.87 5.54 12.56
C LEU A 30 10.25 6.04 12.14
N THR A 31 10.61 7.24 12.59
CA THR A 31 11.94 7.83 12.40
C THR A 31 12.99 7.05 13.21
N GLN A 32 14.18 6.81 12.66
CA GLN A 32 15.25 6.12 13.38
C GLN A 32 15.87 7.00 14.48
N SER A 33 15.93 8.31 14.29
CA SER A 33 16.49 9.24 15.28
C SER A 33 15.82 10.61 15.23
N ASN A 34 16.04 11.42 16.26
CA ASN A 34 15.53 12.80 16.32
C ASN A 34 16.32 13.77 15.43
N SER A 35 17.22 13.28 14.57
CA SER A 35 17.89 14.12 13.58
C SER A 35 16.92 14.42 12.44
N ASN A 36 16.94 15.66 11.94
CA ASN A 36 16.26 16.02 10.70
C ASN A 36 17.06 15.46 9.51
N LEU A 37 17.23 14.15 9.41
CA LEU A 37 17.90 13.52 8.28
C LEU A 37 16.96 13.51 7.08
N HIS A 38 17.42 14.09 5.97
CA HIS A 38 16.72 14.14 4.68
C HIS A 38 17.78 14.22 3.56
N SER A 39 17.35 14.05 2.31
CA SER A 39 18.22 14.24 1.15
C SER A 39 18.86 15.62 1.16
N LEU A 40 20.09 15.71 0.64
CA LEU A 40 20.74 16.99 0.36
C LEU A 40 20.04 17.79 -0.74
N GLN A 41 19.19 17.12 -1.54
CA GLN A 41 18.38 17.76 -2.57
C GLN A 41 16.99 18.06 -2.01
N LYS A 42 16.53 19.30 -2.15
CA LYS A 42 15.18 19.73 -1.74
C LYS A 42 14.04 18.99 -2.48
N LYS A 43 14.35 18.35 -3.60
CA LYS A 43 13.43 17.53 -4.41
C LYS A 43 14.24 16.39 -5.04
N PRO A 44 14.56 15.34 -4.27
CA PRO A 44 15.35 14.24 -4.79
C PRO A 44 14.57 13.49 -5.87
N ASP A 45 15.28 12.90 -6.83
CA ASP A 45 14.72 11.89 -7.73
C ASP A 45 14.58 10.57 -6.95
N THR A 46 13.57 10.52 -6.06
CA THR A 46 13.36 9.40 -5.14
C THR A 46 13.13 8.10 -5.89
N LYS A 47 13.93 7.08 -5.58
CA LYS A 47 13.83 5.75 -6.22
C LYS A 47 13.19 4.75 -5.28
N ILE A 48 12.37 3.87 -5.86
CA ILE A 48 11.79 2.72 -5.18
C ILE A 48 12.42 1.43 -5.68
N TYR A 49 12.80 0.56 -4.76
CA TYR A 49 13.27 -0.79 -5.06
C TYR A 49 12.53 -1.82 -4.22
N ALA A 50 12.32 -3.01 -4.79
CA ALA A 50 11.91 -4.16 -4.01
C ALA A 50 13.11 -4.70 -3.24
N GLY A 51 13.00 -4.77 -1.92
CA GLY A 51 14.02 -5.34 -1.05
C GLY A 51 13.98 -6.87 -1.07
N MET A 52 15.13 -7.50 -0.86
CA MET A 52 15.26 -8.95 -0.89
C MET A 52 15.60 -9.51 0.49
N ASN A 53 16.60 -8.94 1.16
CA ASN A 53 17.06 -9.36 2.47
C ASN A 53 17.41 -8.12 3.28
N LYS A 54 16.56 -7.80 4.26
CA LYS A 54 16.63 -6.56 5.04
C LYS A 54 18.03 -6.29 5.60
N GLU A 55 18.68 -7.31 6.15
CA GLU A 55 19.99 -7.16 6.77
C GLU A 55 21.07 -6.83 5.74
N LYS A 56 21.12 -7.58 4.63
CA LYS A 56 22.10 -7.34 3.55
C LYS A 56 21.86 -6.03 2.82
N ASP A 57 20.60 -5.70 2.57
CA ASP A 57 20.22 -4.49 1.87
C ASP A 57 20.53 -3.25 2.74
N ASN A 58 20.27 -3.31 4.04
CA ASN A 58 20.66 -2.22 4.96
C ASN A 58 22.18 -2.02 4.99
N ILE A 59 22.98 -3.10 5.07
CA ILE A 59 24.45 -3.01 5.00
C ILE A 59 24.87 -2.36 3.69
N ARG A 60 24.31 -2.83 2.57
CA ARG A 60 24.61 -2.28 1.24
C ARG A 60 24.27 -0.79 1.16
N MET A 61 23.12 -0.35 1.68
CA MET A 61 22.76 1.06 1.65
C MET A 61 23.77 1.91 2.43
N LEU A 62 24.22 1.45 3.59
CA LEU A 62 25.27 2.11 4.37
C LEU A 62 26.60 2.16 3.59
N GLU A 63 27.03 1.04 2.99
CA GLU A 63 28.23 0.96 2.16
C GLU A 63 28.16 1.87 0.92
N ASP A 64 26.98 1.96 0.32
CA ASP A 64 26.67 2.84 -0.80
C ASP A 64 26.56 4.31 -0.34
N GLY A 65 26.82 4.65 0.92
CA GLY A 65 26.85 6.02 1.43
C GLY A 65 25.47 6.63 1.65
N TYR A 66 24.49 5.82 2.04
CA TYR A 66 23.20 6.30 2.51
C TYR A 66 23.11 6.16 4.03
N ASP A 67 22.28 6.99 4.65
CA ASP A 67 21.92 6.88 6.06
C ASP A 67 20.41 6.65 6.21
N LEU A 68 20.03 5.85 7.20
CA LEU A 68 18.66 5.39 7.40
C LEU A 68 17.84 6.45 8.13
N MET A 69 16.80 6.94 7.47
CA MET A 69 15.90 7.96 8.02
C MET A 69 14.87 7.34 8.96
N GLY A 70 14.35 6.18 8.59
CA GLY A 70 13.32 5.48 9.36
C GLY A 70 12.72 4.32 8.59
N ALA A 71 11.67 3.74 9.14
CA ALA A 71 10.99 2.59 8.55
C ALA A 71 9.48 2.61 8.79
N SER A 72 8.74 2.01 7.86
CA SER A 72 7.32 1.69 8.03
C SER A 72 7.14 0.20 8.20
N SER A 73 6.24 -0.23 9.08
CA SER A 73 5.93 -1.66 9.29
C SER A 73 4.47 -1.86 9.63
N PHE A 74 3.76 -2.72 8.89
CA PHE A 74 2.36 -3.04 9.16
C PHE A 74 1.94 -4.36 8.51
N GLN A 75 0.80 -4.90 8.95
CA GLN A 75 0.16 -6.06 8.34
C GLN A 75 -1.24 -5.69 7.86
N GLY A 76 -1.66 -6.21 6.71
CA GLY A 76 -2.94 -5.81 6.12
C GLY A 76 -3.25 -6.50 4.79
N PRO A 77 -4.31 -6.07 4.10
CA PRO A 77 -4.53 -6.44 2.71
C PRO A 77 -3.36 -5.94 1.84
N PHE A 78 -3.29 -6.38 0.59
CA PHE A 78 -2.30 -5.88 -0.35
C PHE A 78 -2.38 -4.34 -0.48
N VAL A 79 -1.22 -3.69 -0.46
CA VAL A 79 -1.07 -2.24 -0.63
C VAL A 79 -0.10 -2.00 -1.77
N GLU A 80 -0.46 -1.09 -2.67
CA GLU A 80 0.40 -0.74 -3.80
C GLU A 80 1.74 -0.13 -3.33
N PRO A 81 2.89 -0.62 -3.81
CA PRO A 81 4.21 -0.10 -3.44
C PRO A 81 4.38 1.40 -3.73
N ASN A 82 3.61 1.94 -4.69
CA ASN A 82 3.62 3.37 -5.01
C ASN A 82 3.19 4.26 -3.82
N GLN A 83 2.46 3.73 -2.84
CA GLN A 83 2.18 4.46 -1.60
C GLN A 83 3.48 4.72 -0.80
N ALA A 84 4.40 3.75 -0.76
CA ALA A 84 5.71 3.94 -0.14
C ALA A 84 6.54 5.00 -0.87
N LEU A 85 6.51 5.02 -2.21
CA LEU A 85 7.19 6.04 -3.01
C LEU A 85 6.66 7.45 -2.71
N LYS A 86 5.34 7.62 -2.68
CA LYS A 86 4.72 8.91 -2.30
C LYS A 86 5.16 9.38 -0.92
N HIS A 87 5.21 8.47 0.05
CA HIS A 87 5.67 8.81 1.38
C HIS A 87 7.16 9.17 1.39
N ALA A 88 8.00 8.39 0.71
CA ALA A 88 9.43 8.65 0.57
C ALA A 88 9.71 10.06 -0.01
N GLN A 89 8.96 10.45 -1.05
CA GLN A 89 9.02 11.81 -1.61
C GLN A 89 8.59 12.88 -0.60
N SER A 90 7.54 12.62 0.19
CA SER A 90 7.03 13.57 1.19
C SER A 90 8.00 13.86 2.33
N ILE A 91 8.90 12.92 2.63
CA ILE A 91 9.95 13.06 3.66
C ILE A 91 11.32 13.36 3.05
N GLU A 92 11.39 13.65 1.75
CA GLU A 92 12.62 13.97 1.03
C GLU A 92 13.69 12.86 1.12
N ALA A 93 13.26 11.59 1.02
CA ALA A 93 14.18 10.45 0.91
C ALA A 93 14.72 10.31 -0.52
N ASP A 94 15.97 9.87 -0.66
CA ASP A 94 16.55 9.53 -1.98
C ASP A 94 16.13 8.12 -2.42
N VAL A 95 16.01 7.18 -1.48
CA VAL A 95 15.67 5.78 -1.78
C VAL A 95 14.67 5.24 -0.77
N VAL A 96 13.72 4.44 -1.25
CA VAL A 96 12.89 3.56 -0.44
C VAL A 96 13.04 2.10 -0.89
N LEU A 97 13.31 1.21 0.07
CA LEU A 97 13.28 -0.24 -0.14
C LEU A 97 11.99 -0.80 0.43
N VAL A 98 11.20 -1.51 -0.37
CA VAL A 98 9.92 -2.09 0.05
C VAL A 98 10.01 -3.60 0.08
N TYR A 99 9.57 -4.21 1.17
CA TYR A 99 9.50 -5.64 1.38
C TYR A 99 8.04 -6.00 1.67
N ASP A 100 7.46 -6.88 0.86
CA ASP A 100 6.16 -7.44 1.11
C ASP A 100 6.25 -8.97 1.20
N ARG A 101 5.52 -9.54 2.16
CA ARG A 101 5.46 -10.99 2.33
C ARG A 101 4.03 -11.40 2.61
N LYS A 102 3.48 -12.29 1.78
CA LYS A 102 2.19 -12.91 2.06
C LYS A 102 2.32 -13.79 3.31
N ILE A 103 1.48 -13.56 4.32
CA ILE A 103 1.57 -14.25 5.64
C ILE A 103 0.48 -15.30 5.86
N ASN A 104 -0.57 -15.33 5.04
CA ASN A 104 -1.59 -16.36 5.08
C ASN A 104 -1.81 -16.93 3.68
N GLU A 105 -0.99 -17.89 3.30
CA GLU A 105 -1.19 -18.58 2.04
C GLU A 105 -2.33 -19.60 2.18
N MET A 106 -3.53 -19.25 1.73
CA MET A 106 -4.59 -20.24 1.58
C MET A 106 -4.33 -21.08 0.32
N THR A 107 -4.20 -22.40 0.49
CA THR A 107 -4.06 -23.32 -0.64
C THR A 107 -5.36 -23.37 -1.45
N ARG A 108 -5.26 -23.68 -2.76
CA ARG A 108 -6.43 -23.86 -3.65
C ARG A 108 -7.44 -24.86 -3.06
N SER A 109 -6.96 -25.95 -2.46
CA SER A 109 -7.79 -26.95 -1.80
C SER A 109 -8.50 -26.41 -0.56
N ALA A 110 -7.83 -25.59 0.25
CA ALA A 110 -8.46 -24.94 1.40
C ALA A 110 -9.51 -23.92 0.96
N ARG A 111 -9.27 -23.18 -0.13
CA ARG A 111 -10.23 -22.25 -0.72
C ARG A 111 -11.49 -22.95 -1.23
N LEU A 112 -11.33 -24.09 -1.92
CA LEU A 112 -12.45 -24.91 -2.39
C LEU A 112 -13.31 -25.42 -1.22
N ARG A 113 -12.68 -25.86 -0.13
CA ARG A 113 -13.40 -26.26 1.10
C ARG A 113 -14.19 -25.09 1.70
N GLN A 114 -13.58 -23.90 1.75
CA GLN A 114 -14.25 -22.71 2.25
C GLN A 114 -15.49 -22.36 1.40
N ILE A 115 -15.38 -22.40 0.06
CA ILE A 115 -16.50 -22.17 -0.84
C ILE A 115 -17.64 -23.17 -0.59
N HIS A 116 -17.31 -24.46 -0.42
CA HIS A 116 -18.29 -25.48 -0.07
C HIS A 116 -18.98 -25.20 1.28
N ASP A 117 -18.23 -24.78 2.29
CA ASP A 117 -18.77 -24.47 3.61
C ASP A 117 -19.65 -23.21 3.62
N GLU A 118 -19.29 -22.18 2.86
CA GLU A 118 -20.07 -20.96 2.65
C GLU A 118 -21.42 -21.29 1.97
N MET A 119 -21.38 -22.04 0.87
CA MET A 119 -22.58 -22.48 0.15
C MET A 119 -23.48 -23.40 0.98
N LYS A 120 -22.90 -24.29 1.80
CA LYS A 120 -23.68 -25.16 2.70
C LYS A 120 -24.39 -24.37 3.80
N LYS A 121 -23.83 -23.23 4.24
CA LYS A 121 -24.47 -22.32 5.20
C LYS A 121 -25.61 -21.53 4.54
N GLU A 122 -25.41 -21.06 3.31
CA GLU A 122 -26.42 -20.30 2.56
C GLU A 122 -27.54 -21.19 2.00
N HIS A 123 -27.25 -22.44 1.64
CA HIS A 123 -28.20 -23.37 1.03
C HIS A 123 -28.38 -24.59 1.93
N LYS A 124 -29.16 -24.45 3.00
CA LYS A 124 -29.51 -25.57 3.90
C LYS A 124 -30.32 -26.70 3.23
N SER A 125 -30.78 -26.55 1.97
CA SER A 125 -31.78 -27.44 1.36
C SER A 125 -31.30 -28.39 0.26
N GLU A 126 -30.19 -28.16 -0.44
CA GLU A 126 -29.75 -29.03 -1.55
C GLU A 126 -28.45 -29.77 -1.23
N LYS A 127 -28.59 -31.03 -0.81
CA LYS A 127 -27.47 -31.87 -0.36
C LYS A 127 -26.43 -32.24 -1.44
N ASN A 128 -26.66 -31.91 -2.72
CA ASN A 128 -25.83 -32.37 -3.85
C ASN A 128 -25.66 -31.31 -4.96
N ALA A 129 -25.72 -30.01 -4.64
CA ALA A 129 -25.48 -28.98 -5.65
C ALA A 129 -24.02 -29.04 -6.15
N VAL A 130 -23.84 -29.20 -7.46
CA VAL A 130 -22.53 -29.06 -8.12
C VAL A 130 -22.21 -27.57 -8.15
N ILE A 131 -21.11 -27.16 -7.52
CA ILE A 131 -20.69 -25.77 -7.46
C ILE A 131 -19.79 -25.48 -8.66
N GLU A 132 -20.22 -24.59 -9.55
CA GLU A 132 -19.35 -24.02 -10.56
C GLU A 132 -18.41 -23.01 -9.89
N VAL A 133 -17.10 -23.25 -9.98
CA VAL A 133 -16.07 -22.42 -9.36
C VAL A 133 -15.24 -21.77 -10.46
N SER A 134 -15.23 -20.44 -10.51
CA SER A 134 -14.36 -19.68 -11.43
C SER A 134 -12.97 -19.45 -10.84
N GLU A 135 -11.98 -19.11 -11.67
CA GLU A 135 -10.64 -18.73 -11.17
C GLU A 135 -10.67 -17.46 -10.28
N SER A 136 -11.65 -16.56 -10.47
CA SER A 136 -11.86 -15.43 -9.55
C SER A 136 -12.30 -15.85 -8.16
N ASP A 137 -13.06 -16.94 -8.02
CA ASP A 137 -13.52 -17.43 -6.71
C ASP A 137 -12.39 -18.07 -5.90
N LEU A 138 -11.41 -18.61 -6.63
CA LEU A 138 -10.19 -19.19 -6.08
C LEU A 138 -9.18 -18.15 -5.59
N LYS A 139 -9.35 -16.87 -5.94
CA LYS A 139 -8.53 -15.80 -5.35
C LYS A 139 -8.79 -15.73 -3.84
N ASP A 140 -7.70 -15.76 -3.09
CA ASP A 140 -7.73 -15.60 -1.65
C ASP A 140 -8.03 -14.14 -1.30
N LYS A 141 -9.32 -13.82 -1.17
CA LYS A 141 -9.83 -12.50 -0.74
C LYS A 141 -9.34 -12.11 0.66
N ASN A 142 -8.85 -13.06 1.43
CA ASN A 142 -8.32 -12.84 2.76
C ASN A 142 -6.80 -12.71 2.77
N SER A 143 -6.14 -12.59 1.60
CA SER A 143 -4.68 -12.43 1.52
C SER A 143 -4.24 -11.25 2.40
N LYS A 144 -3.45 -11.59 3.40
CA LYS A 144 -2.76 -10.70 4.32
C LYS A 144 -1.29 -10.72 3.98
N PHE A 145 -0.72 -9.53 4.01
CA PHE A 145 0.67 -9.27 3.77
C PHE A 145 1.25 -8.61 5.00
N GLU A 146 2.52 -8.90 5.26
CA GLU A 146 3.38 -8.09 6.10
C GLU A 146 4.18 -7.17 5.18
N PHE A 147 4.12 -5.88 5.44
CA PHE A 147 4.86 -4.85 4.74
C PHE A 147 5.93 -4.28 5.65
N TYR A 148 7.10 -4.05 5.07
CA TYR A 148 8.19 -3.31 5.68
C TYR A 148 8.80 -2.38 4.63
N ALA A 149 9.12 -1.15 4.99
CA ALA A 149 9.82 -0.23 4.11
C ALA A 149 10.91 0.52 4.86
N THR A 150 12.08 0.71 4.26
CA THR A 150 13.17 1.53 4.80
C THR A 150 13.43 2.73 3.90
N TYR A 151 13.63 3.90 4.48
CA TYR A 151 13.78 5.19 3.79
C TYR A 151 15.15 5.78 4.04
N TRP A 152 15.83 6.22 2.99
CA TRP A 152 17.25 6.52 3.04
C TRP A 152 17.57 7.87 2.41
N ALA A 153 18.47 8.60 3.06
CA ALA A 153 19.05 9.83 2.55
C ALA A 153 20.49 9.57 2.10
N LYS A 154 20.87 10.13 0.95
CA LYS A 154 22.22 10.05 0.42
C LYS A 154 23.13 11.02 1.17
N LEU A 155 24.26 10.52 1.66
CA LEU A 155 25.30 11.34 2.29
C LEU A 155 26.15 12.06 1.22
N PRO A 156 26.76 13.22 1.56
CA PRO A 156 27.60 13.98 0.65
C PRO A 156 28.88 13.25 0.22
#